data_AF-A0A1G1IME7-F1
#
_entry.id   AF-A0A1G1IME7-F1
#
_cell.length_a   1.000
_cell.length_b   1.000
_cell.length_c   1.000
_cell.angle_alpha   90.00
_cell.angle_beta   90.00
_cell.angle_gamma   90.00
#
_symmetry.space_group_name_H-M   'P 1'
#
loop_
_entity.id
_entity.type
_entity.pdbx_description
1 polymer ?
#
loop_
_entity_poly.entity_id
_entity_poly.type
_entity_poly.pdbx_seq_one_letter_code
_entity_poly.pdbx_strand_id
1 'polypeptide(L)' 'MLAVKMARGIAKGRMDYFKCKECGFAYKEKLWAEKCEKWCKEKHSCNIEITKHAVIANHFNNRNFVPNE' A
#
# COMPACT_ATOMS: atom_id res chain seq x y z
N MET A 1 -0.36 2.40 -17.43
CA MET A 1 -1.33 3.13 -16.59
C MET A 1 -1.21 2.62 -15.15
N LEU A 2 -0.51 3.36 -14.29
CA LEU A 2 -0.49 3.11 -12.84
C LEU A 2 -1.90 3.41 -12.31
N ALA A 3 -2.50 2.45 -11.64
CA ALA A 3 -3.83 2.44 -11.06
C ALA A 3 -3.87 2.93 -9.59
N VAL A 4 -2.86 3.65 -9.08
CA VAL A 4 -2.87 4.18 -7.71
C VAL A 4 -4.12 5.03 -7.48
N LYS A 5 -4.89 4.71 -6.43
CA LYS A 5 -6.10 5.46 -6.05
C LYS A 5 -5.75 6.38 -4.88
N MET A 6 -5.90 7.69 -5.08
CA MET A 6 -5.82 8.66 -3.98
C MET A 6 -7.07 8.53 -3.11
N ALA A 7 -6.91 8.25 -1.82
CA ALA A 7 -8.00 8.12 -0.88
C ALA A 7 -8.12 9.43 -0.08
N ARG A 8 -9.07 10.28 -0.47
CA ARG A 8 -9.44 11.51 0.25
C ARG A 8 -10.42 11.14 1.37
N GLY A 9 -9.96 11.07 2.61
CA GLY A 9 -10.82 10.96 3.78
C GLY A 9 -11.29 12.34 4.26
N ILE A 10 -12.60 12.63 4.21
CA ILE A 10 -13.19 13.85 4.75
C ILE A 10 -13.83 13.51 6.11
N ALA A 11 -13.07 13.65 7.20
CA ALA A 11 -13.59 13.93 8.54
C ALA A 11 -12.42 14.31 9.48
N LYS A 12 -12.30 15.61 9.80
CA LYS A 12 -11.55 16.16 10.96
C LYS A 12 -10.04 15.81 11.06
N GLY A 13 -9.22 16.39 10.18
CA GLY A 13 -7.74 16.38 10.27
C GLY A 13 -7.05 15.69 9.09
N ARG A 14 -7.02 16.36 7.93
CA ARG A 14 -6.72 15.75 6.62
C ARG A 14 -5.23 15.54 6.35
N MET A 15 -4.78 14.29 6.31
CA MET A 15 -3.59 13.88 5.55
C MET A 15 -4.07 13.05 4.35
N ASP A 16 -3.70 13.48 3.14
CA ASP A 16 -3.98 12.73 1.92
C ASP A 16 -3.04 11.52 1.83
N TYR A 17 -3.61 10.35 1.53
CA TYR A 17 -2.85 9.12 1.35
C TYR A 17 -3.13 8.50 -0.02
N PHE A 18 -2.11 7.83 -0.55
CA PHE A 18 -2.14 7.11 -1.80
C PHE A 18 -2.25 5.62 -1.52
N LYS A 19 -3.31 4.99 -2.02
CA LYS A 19 -3.62 3.58 -1.78
C LYS A 19 -3.29 2.76 -3.03
N CYS A 20 -2.57 1.66 -2.83
CA CYS A 20 -2.39 0.63 -3.85
C CYS A 20 -3.71 -0.14 -4.02
N LYS A 21 -4.18 -0.31 -5.27
CA LYS A 21 -5.43 -1.03 -5.53
C LYS A 21 -5.34 -2.54 -5.39
N GLU A 22 -4.15 -3.12 -5.59
CA GLU A 22 -3.97 -4.57 -5.54
C GLU A 22 -3.91 -5.09 -4.11
N CYS A 23 -3.00 -4.53 -3.30
CA CYS A 23 -2.77 -5.00 -1.93
C CYS A 23 -3.51 -4.17 -0.87
N GLY A 24 -3.99 -2.98 -1.22
CA GLY A 24 -4.76 -2.13 -0.30
C GLY A 24 -3.93 -1.34 0.72
N PHE A 25 -2.60 -1.39 0.67
CA PHE A 25 -1.74 -0.55 1.50
C PHE A 25 -1.87 0.93 1.16
N ALA A 26 -1.85 1.80 2.17
CA ALA A 26 -1.83 3.25 1.98
C ALA A 26 -0.49 3.86 2.37
N TYR A 27 -0.09 4.86 1.60
CA TYR A 27 1.20 5.54 1.70
C TYR A 27 0.97 7.05 1.78
N LYS A 28 1.84 7.76 2.51
CA LYS A 28 1.81 9.22 2.55
C LYS A 28 2.26 9.84 1.23
N GLU A 29 3.22 9.20 0.57
CA GLU A 29 3.77 9.69 -0.69
C GLU A 29 3.28 8.84 -1.86
N LYS A 30 2.93 9.51 -2.96
CA LYS A 30 2.52 8.87 -4.21
C LYS A 30 3.58 7.93 -4.75
N LEU A 31 4.86 8.28 -4.59
CA LEU A 31 5.99 7.48 -5.05
C LEU A 31 5.97 6.06 -4.47
N TRP A 32 5.70 5.91 -3.18
CA TRP A 32 5.64 4.60 -2.53
C TRP A 32 4.43 3.80 -2.99
N ALA A 33 3.28 4.44 -3.15
CA ALA A 33 2.10 3.78 -3.71
C ALA A 33 2.31 3.33 -5.16
N GLU A 34 2.99 4.12 -5.99
CA GLU A 34 3.32 3.77 -7.38
C GLU A 34 4.32 2.63 -7.44
N LYS A 35 5.37 2.64 -6.61
CA LYS A 35 6.31 1.52 -6.48
C LYS A 35 5.59 0.25 -6.02
N CYS A 36 4.72 0.36 -5.02
CA CYS A 36 3.94 -0.76 -4.48
C CYS A 36 3.10 -1.40 -5.58
N GLU A 37 2.36 -0.58 -6.32
CA GLU A 37 1.48 -1.10 -7.36
C GLU A 37 2.24 -1.64 -8.56
N LYS A 38 3.33 -0.98 -8.98
CA LYS A 38 4.18 -1.52 -10.04
C LYS A 38 4.71 -2.91 -9.64
N TRP A 39 5.19 -3.03 -8.41
CA TRP A 39 5.68 -4.30 -7.88
C TRP A 39 4.56 -5.35 -7.79
N CYS A 40 3.38 -4.99 -7.27
CA CYS A 40 2.25 -5.92 -7.20
C CYS A 40 1.85 -6.41 -8.59
N LYS A 41 1.74 -5.54 -9.60
CA LYS A 41 1.43 -5.96 -10.99
C LYS A 41 2.48 -6.87 -11.60
N GLU A 42 3.76 -6.60 -11.34
CA GLU A 42 4.86 -7.37 -11.97
C GLU A 42 5.14 -8.69 -11.26
N LYS A 43 4.99 -8.74 -9.93
CA LYS A 43 5.38 -9.88 -9.10
C LYS A 43 4.20 -10.62 -8.47
N HIS A 44 2.99 -10.07 -8.54
CA HIS A 44 1.77 -10.59 -7.90
C HIS A 44 1.98 -10.85 -6.39
N SER A 45 2.82 -10.02 -5.74
CA SER A 45 3.24 -10.16 -4.35
C SER A 45 3.51 -8.78 -3.75
N CYS A 46 3.56 -8.67 -2.42
CA CYS A 46 3.92 -7.41 -1.75
C CYS A 46 5.42 -7.35 -1.47
N ASN A 47 6.08 -6.24 -1.80
CA ASN A 47 7.48 -6.02 -1.44
C ASN A 47 7.57 -5.51 0.00
N ILE A 48 8.32 -6.22 0.85
CA ILE A 48 8.48 -5.87 2.27
C ILE A 48 9.09 -4.47 2.44
N GLU A 49 10.12 -4.13 1.67
CA GLU A 49 10.78 -2.81 1.73
C GLU A 49 9.80 -1.68 1.41
N ILE A 50 8.91 -1.88 0.43
CA ILE A 50 7.89 -0.90 0.11
C ILE A 50 6.83 -0.84 1.20
N THR A 51 6.36 -1.99 1.70
CA THR A 51 5.32 -2.03 2.76
C THR A 51 5.77 -1.41 4.08
N LYS A 52 7.09 -1.37 4.39
CA LYS A 52 7.63 -0.65 5.56
C LYS A 52 7.32 0.84 5.55
N HIS A 53 7.12 1.44 4.38
CA HIS A 53 6.74 2.85 4.23
C HIS A 53 5.23 3.07 4.26
N ALA A 54 4.43 2.02 4.39
CA ALA A 54 2.99 2.15 4.46
C ALA A 54 2.60 2.75 5.81
N VAL A 55 1.77 3.80 5.75
CA VAL A 55 1.23 4.46 6.94
C VAL A 55 -0.04 3.79 7.44
N ILE A 56 -0.70 3.03 6.56
CA ILE A 56 -1.88 2.22 6.91
C ILE A 56 -1.69 0.86 6.24
N ALA A 57 -1.46 -0.16 7.06
CA ALA A 57 -1.45 -1.54 6.64
C ALA A 57 -2.88 -2.08 6.64
N ASN A 58 -3.33 -2.59 5.49
CA ASN A 58 -4.64 -3.24 5.42
C ASN A 58 -4.47 -4.73 5.75
N HIS A 59 -4.36 -5.07 7.04
CA HIS A 59 -4.45 -6.47 7.46
C HIS A 59 -5.07 -6.64 8.85
N PHE A 60 -6.39 -6.85 8.87
CA PHE A 60 -7.02 -7.76 9.84
C PHE A 60 -7.48 -8.98 9.02
N ASN A 61 -6.99 -10.17 9.40
CA ASN A 61 -7.30 -11.51 8.87
C ASN A 61 -6.74 -11.96 7.50
N ASN A 62 -5.57 -12.61 7.51
CA ASN A 62 -5.43 -14.09 7.41
C ASN A 62 -3.92 -14.47 7.52
N ARG A 63 -3.63 -15.54 8.25
CA ARG A 63 -2.29 -16.06 8.56
C ARG A 63 -1.52 -16.39 7.29
N ASN A 64 -0.35 -15.79 7.11
CA ASN A 64 0.89 -16.34 6.51
C ASN A 64 1.84 -15.20 6.08
N PHE A 65 2.12 -14.25 6.97
CA PHE A 65 3.39 -13.55 6.94
C PHE A 65 4.37 -14.43 7.72
N VAL A 66 5.08 -15.32 7.02
CA VAL A 66 6.30 -15.93 7.54
C VAL A 66 7.42 -14.98 7.10
N PRO A 67 7.96 -14.11 7.97
CA PRO A 67 9.25 -13.51 7.66
C PRO A 67 10.24 -14.65 7.55
N ASN A 68 10.94 -14.73 6.41
CA ASN A 68 11.94 -15.75 6.14
C ASN A 68 12.84 -15.98 7.37
N GLU A 69 12.97 -17.26 7.73
CA GLU A 69 13.96 -17.81 8.67
C GLU A 69 15.39 -17.37 8.36
#